data_AF-A0A7C5R629-F1
#
_entry.id   AF-A0A7C5R629-F1
#
_cell.length_a   1.000
_cell.length_b   1.000
_cell.length_c   1.000
_cell.angle_alpha   90.00
_cell.angle_beta   90.00
_cell.angle_gamma   90.00
#
_symmetry.space_group_name_H-M   'P 1'
#
loop_
_entity.id
_entity.type
_entity.pdbx_description
1 polymer ?
#
loop_
_entity_poly.entity_id
_entity_poly.type
_entity_poly.pdbx_seq_one_letter_code
_entity_poly.pdbx_strand_id
1 'polypeptide(L)' 'RLRVVARDLTDFERVLRRRIMLLPGVGDVEANVLLSEEIRPGPL' A
#
# COMPACT_ATOMS: atom_id res chain seq x y z
N ARG A 1 10.95 9.18 1.76
CA ARG A 1 10.59 7.74 1.64
C ARG A 1 9.39 7.48 2.55
N LEU A 2 8.26 7.03 1.99
CA LEU A 2 7.02 6.77 2.73
C LEU A 2 6.83 5.26 2.91
N ARG A 3 6.28 4.82 4.04
CA ARG A 3 5.81 3.45 4.25
C ARG A 3 4.32 3.51 4.58
N VAL A 4 3.53 2.73 3.87
CA VAL A 4 2.08 2.62 4.08
C VAL A 4 1.78 1.16 4.38
N VAL A 5 0.96 0.93 5.40
CA VAL A 5 0.35 -0.38 5.65
C VAL A 5 -1.10 -0.27 5.20
N ALA A 6 -1.51 -1.18 4.33
CA ALA A 6 -2.88 -1.28 3.83
C ALA A 6 -3.37 -2.71 4.05
N ARG A 7 -4.68 -2.87 4.20
CA ARG A 7 -5.27 -4.20 4.44
C ARG A 7 -5.14 -5.14 3.24
N ASP A 8 -5.25 -4.57 2.05
CA ASP A 8 -5.20 -5.27 0.77
C ASP A 8 -4.72 -4.31 -0.33
N LEU A 9 -4.61 -4.82 -1.56
CA LEU A 9 -4.16 -4.04 -2.70
C LEU A 9 -5.14 -2.92 -3.08
N THR A 10 -6.44 -3.15 -2.94
CA THR A 10 -7.47 -2.14 -3.25
C THR A 10 -7.40 -0.96 -2.29
N ASP A 11 -7.21 -1.24 -0.99
CA ASP A 11 -7.01 -0.23 0.04
C ASP A 11 -5.69 0.54 -0.18
N PHE A 12 -4.63 -0.14 -0.61
CA PHE A 12 -3.38 0.50 -1.01
C PHE A 12 -3.58 1.48 -2.17
N GLU A 13 -4.23 1.06 -3.25
CA GLU A 13 -4.52 1.94 -4.39
C GLU A 13 -5.35 3.16 -3.99
N ARG A 14 -6.30 2.96 -3.06
CA ARG A 14 -7.12 4.06 -2.54
C ARG A 14 -6.27 5.09 -1.81
N VAL A 15 -5.34 4.66 -0.96
CA VAL A 15 -4.40 5.56 -0.27
C VAL A 15 -3.51 6.28 -1.29
N LEU A 16 -2.96 5.55 -2.27
CA LEU A 16 -2.11 6.14 -3.30
C LEU A 16 -2.84 7.24 -4.09
N ARG A 17 -4.03 6.93 -4.64
CA ARG A 17 -4.78 7.84 -5.50
C ARG A 17 -5.42 9.00 -4.74
N ARG A 18 -5.92 8.75 -3.53
CA ARG A 18 -6.70 9.78 -2.78
C ARG A 18 -5.89 10.57 -1.78
N ARG A 19 -4.65 10.17 -1.49
CA ARG A 19 -3.84 10.85 -0.47
C ARG A 19 -2.45 11.20 -0.94
N ILE A 20 -1.75 10.34 -1.67
CA ILE A 20 -0.35 10.56 -2.04
C ILE A 20 -0.25 11.37 -3.34
N MET A 21 -0.94 10.93 -4.39
CA MET A 21 -0.94 11.60 -5.70
C MET A 21 -1.55 13.01 -5.67
N LEU A 22 -2.28 13.36 -4.61
CA LEU A 22 -2.88 14.69 -4.44
C LEU A 22 -1.99 15.66 -3.64
N LEU A 23 -0.83 15.22 -3.14
CA LEU A 23 0.04 16.10 -2.37
C LEU A 23 0.72 17.12 -3.30
N PRO A 24 0.76 18.40 -2.90
CA PRO A 24 1.47 19.41 -3.67
C PRO A 24 2.96 19.07 -3.74
N GLY A 25 3.54 19.15 -4.94
CA GLY A 25 4.95 18.84 -5.17
C GLY A 25 5.30 17.36 -5.28
N VAL A 26 4.31 16.45 -5.26
CA VAL A 26 4.52 15.06 -5.67
C VAL A 26 4.59 14.98 -7.19
N GLY A 27 5.72 14.50 -7.69
CA GLY A 27 5.94 14.17 -9.12
C GLY A 27 5.50 12.75 -9.42
N ASP A 28 6.25 12.05 -10.28
CA ASP A 28 5.98 10.64 -10.55
C ASP A 28 6.20 9.77 -9.30
N VAL A 29 5.34 8.77 -9.11
CA VAL A 29 5.35 7.92 -7.92
C VAL A 29 5.51 6.46 -8.31
N GLU A 30 6.68 5.90 -8.04
CA GLU A 30 6.90 4.47 -8.05
C GLU A 30 6.60 3.86 -6.68
N ALA A 31 5.84 2.77 -6.66
CA ALA A 31 5.51 2.07 -5.44
C ALA A 31 5.89 0.59 -5.54
N ASN A 32 6.63 0.13 -4.55
CA ASN A 32 6.90 -1.29 -4.35
C ASN A 32 5.95 -1.82 -3.29
N VAL A 33 5.25 -2.91 -3.62
CA VAL A 33 4.29 -3.56 -2.73
C VAL A 33 4.87 -4.89 -2.28
N LEU A 34 4.98 -5.07 -0.97
CA LEU A 34 5.28 -6.36 -0.37
C LEU A 34 3.98 -6.96 0.12
N LEU A 35 3.59 -8.08 -0.49
CA LEU A 35 2.46 -8.88 -0.02
C LEU A 35 2.93 -9.71 1.18
N SER A 36 2.26 -9.55 2.31
CA SER A 36 2.42 -10.48 3.43
C SER A 36 1.32 -11.51 3.27
N GLU A 37 1.68 -12.77 3.00
CA GLU A 37 0.71 -13.86 2.98
C GLU A 37 -0.03 -13.88 4.33
N GLU A 38 -1.37 -13.97 4.25
CA GLU A 38 -2.23 -14.14 5.42
C GLU A 38 -1.75 -15.32 6.27
N ILE A 39 -1.89 -15.16 7.59
CA ILE A 39 -1.59 -16.17 8.61
C ILE A 39 -1.99 -17.55 8.09
N ARG A 40 -1.01 -18.41 7.80
CA ARG A 40 -1.27 -19.85 7.69
C ARG A 40 -1.71 -20.28 9.09
N PRO A 41 -2.98 -20.67 9.32
CA PRO A 41 -3.30 -21.33 10.57
C PRO A 41 -2.38 -22.56 10.63
N GLY A 42 -1.50 -22.59 11.63
CA GLY A 42 -0.64 -23.75 11.88
C GLY A 42 -1.49 -25.00 12.04
N PRO A 43 -0.91 -26.20 11.87
CA PRO A 43 -1.69 -27.43 11.87
C PRO A 43 -2.53 -27.55 13.15
N LEU A 44 -3.85 -27.71 12.95
CA LEU A 44 -4.81 -28.15 13.96
C LEU A 44 -4.56 -29.61 14.32
#